data_AF-A0A812RLL5-F1
#
_entry.id   AF-A0A812RLL5-F1
#
_cell.length_a   1.000
_cell.length_b   1.000
_cell.length_c   1.000
_cell.angle_alpha   90.00
_cell.angle_beta   90.00
_cell.angle_gamma   90.00
#
_symmetry.space_group_name_H-M   'P 1'
#
loop_
_entity.id
_entity.type
_entity.pdbx_description
1 polymer ?
#
loop_
_entity_poly.entity_id
_entity_poly.type
_entity_poly.pdbx_seq_one_letter_code
_entity_poly.pdbx_strand_id
1 'polypeptide(L)'
;MEWEVFPALIRGGKLVVASADGHKSPQYMAQTIEKFHVDVLMITPSVLDLLLDVAQGCLRGLRVITTVGEPLTSQLANRVAGHRGLSVTLRNFYGASESSCTVYTVPEHGVDTYLYPRYVPAGMPQPHVSVFIVAEGSFELMPPGEAGEICFGGVLAARYWQRPELTAAKFVPTEDFGRIYRTGDLGRFREGALEVVGRLDRQLKVNGVRVEPGEIEAVLMQFDLAEPQQEEDAEMGCLLPVAKAAVCCADPPQLVAFVEPRKE
;
A
#
# COMPACT_ATOMS: atom_id res chain seq x y z
N MET A 1 -7.26 11.75 0.78
CA MET A 1 -8.24 12.82 0.48
C MET A 1 -9.67 12.49 0.89
N GLU A 2 -10.39 11.56 0.26
CA GLU A 2 -11.83 11.34 0.60
C GLU A 2 -12.07 11.09 2.10
N TRP A 3 -11.23 10.23 2.70
CA TRP A 3 -11.24 9.87 4.12
C TRP A 3 -10.78 10.97 5.08
N GLU A 4 -10.24 12.08 4.58
CA GLU A 4 -9.83 13.23 5.38
C GLU A 4 -10.85 14.37 5.26
N VAL A 5 -11.35 14.60 4.04
CA VAL A 5 -12.24 15.72 3.71
C VAL A 5 -13.66 15.46 4.21
N PHE A 6 -14.29 14.35 3.83
CA PHE A 6 -15.71 14.13 4.14
C PHE A 6 -15.97 13.96 5.63
N PRO A 7 -15.19 13.15 6.39
CA PRO A 7 -15.42 13.03 7.84
C PRO A 7 -15.30 14.36 8.58
N ALA A 8 -14.35 15.22 8.20
CA ALA A 8 -14.22 16.55 8.79
C ALA A 8 -15.45 17.41 8.46
N LEU A 9 -15.85 17.50 7.18
CA LEU A 9 -16.96 18.35 6.76
C LEU A 9 -18.31 17.93 7.35
N ILE A 10 -18.60 16.63 7.42
CA ILE A 10 -19.90 16.13 7.92
C ILE A 10 -20.02 16.15 9.45
N ARG A 11 -18.89 16.23 10.17
CA ARG A 11 -18.86 16.27 11.65
C ARG A 11 -18.58 17.67 12.21
N GLY A 12 -18.46 18.69 11.36
CA GLY A 12 -18.14 20.06 11.78
C GLY A 12 -16.67 20.23 12.23
N GLY A 13 -15.78 19.36 11.75
CA GLY A 13 -14.35 19.43 11.98
C GLY A 13 -13.65 20.52 11.16
N LYS A 14 -12.37 20.73 11.47
CA LYS A 14 -11.49 21.66 10.74
C LYS A 14 -10.54 20.88 9.85
N LEU A 15 -10.50 21.22 8.56
CA LEU A 15 -9.51 20.66 7.63
C LEU A 15 -8.26 21.55 7.61
N VAL A 16 -7.10 20.98 7.94
CA VAL A 16 -5.80 21.64 7.83
C VAL A 16 -5.16 21.23 6.51
N VAL A 17 -5.13 22.14 5.54
CA VAL A 17 -4.55 21.89 4.22
C VAL A 17 -3.08 22.27 4.26
N ALA A 18 -2.20 21.28 4.09
CA ALA A 18 -0.76 21.50 3.98
C ALA A 18 -0.43 22.37 2.75
N SER A 19 0.70 23.07 2.79
CA SER A 19 1.23 23.74 1.60
C SER A 19 1.54 22.73 0.50
N ALA A 20 1.65 23.21 -0.74
CA ALA A 20 2.21 22.40 -1.83
C ALA A 20 3.51 21.74 -1.37
N ASP A 21 3.65 20.44 -1.65
CA ASP A 21 4.77 19.58 -1.24
C ASP A 21 5.04 19.45 0.27
N GLY A 22 4.24 20.07 1.15
CA GLY A 22 4.44 19.98 2.61
C GLY A 22 4.40 18.54 3.15
N HIS A 23 3.61 17.68 2.50
CA HIS A 23 3.52 16.25 2.81
C HIS A 23 4.83 15.47 2.60
N LYS A 24 5.80 16.02 1.84
CA LYS A 24 7.11 15.41 1.61
C LYS A 24 8.12 15.71 2.72
N SER A 25 7.81 16.63 3.64
CA SER A 25 8.69 17.01 4.75
C SER A 25 8.12 16.57 6.10
N PRO A 26 8.70 15.54 6.73
CA PRO A 26 8.34 15.12 8.10
C PRO A 26 8.40 16.26 9.12
N GLN A 27 9.40 17.14 9.03
CA GLN A 27 9.55 18.29 9.92
C GLN A 27 8.41 19.30 9.74
N TYR A 28 8.06 19.62 8.50
CA TYR A 28 6.92 20.50 8.21
C TYR A 28 5.62 19.91 8.74
N MET A 29 5.40 18.60 8.57
CA MET A 29 4.22 17.93 9.10
C MET A 29 4.17 17.99 10.62
N ALA A 30 5.27 17.71 11.31
CA ALA A 30 5.36 17.82 12.78
C ALA A 30 5.00 19.23 13.27
N GLN A 31 5.56 20.27 12.65
CA GLN A 31 5.26 21.67 12.97
C GLN A 31 3.79 22.03 12.67
N THR A 32 3.23 21.49 11.59
CA THR A 32 1.82 21.71 11.21
C THR A 32 0.88 21.06 12.22
N ILE A 33 1.18 19.82 12.63
CA ILE A 33 0.42 19.07 13.64
C ILE A 33 0.38 19.85 14.95
N GLU A 34 1.54 20.33 15.42
CA GLU A 34 1.63 21.11 16.65
C GLU A 34 0.92 22.46 16.53
N LYS A 35 1.22 23.25 15.49
CA LYS A 35 0.69 24.60 15.29
C LYS A 35 -0.83 24.64 15.19
N PHE A 36 -1.42 23.65 14.52
CA PHE A 36 -2.86 23.62 14.29
C PHE A 36 -3.60 22.63 15.21
N HIS A 37 -2.90 21.99 16.14
CA HIS A 37 -3.43 20.97 17.05
C HIS A 37 -4.21 19.89 16.30
N VAL A 38 -3.59 19.30 15.28
CA VAL A 38 -4.19 18.22 14.50
C VAL A 38 -4.41 17.00 15.40
N ASP A 39 -5.63 16.46 15.40
CA ASP A 39 -6.03 15.33 16.24
C ASP A 39 -6.25 14.02 15.47
N VAL A 40 -6.50 14.11 14.16
CA VAL A 40 -6.65 12.97 13.25
C VAL A 40 -5.68 13.11 12.08
N LEU A 41 -4.91 12.06 11.82
CA LEU A 41 -3.92 12.00 10.75
C LEU A 41 -4.08 10.73 9.92
N MET A 42 -4.08 10.87 8.60
CA MET A 42 -3.94 9.76 7.67
C MET A 42 -2.59 9.86 6.96
N ILE A 43 -1.83 8.77 6.92
CA ILE A 43 -0.41 8.81 6.52
C ILE A 43 0.04 7.44 6.00
N THR A 44 1.09 7.36 5.20
CA THR A 44 1.68 6.04 4.86
C THR A 44 2.58 5.55 6.00
N PRO A 45 2.70 4.23 6.22
CA PRO A 45 3.65 3.67 7.19
C PRO A 45 5.07 4.26 7.08
N SER A 46 5.63 4.36 5.87
CA SER A 46 7.00 4.86 5.69
C SER A 46 7.15 6.32 6.15
N VAL A 47 6.17 7.17 5.86
CA VAL A 47 6.20 8.58 6.26
C VAL A 47 5.91 8.73 7.76
N LEU A 48 5.09 7.88 8.34
CA LEU A 48 4.88 7.83 9.79
C LEU A 48 6.17 7.50 10.53
N ASP A 49 6.95 6.53 10.05
CA ASP A 49 8.23 6.15 10.67
C ASP A 49 9.20 7.34 10.71
N LEU A 50 9.36 8.03 9.57
CA LEU A 50 10.15 9.27 9.47
C LEU A 50 9.60 10.39 10.37
N LEU A 51 8.28 10.53 10.48
CA LEU A 51 7.65 11.52 11.34
C LEU A 51 7.98 11.28 12.82
N LEU A 52 8.00 10.02 13.27
CA LEU A 52 8.36 9.66 14.63
C LEU A 52 9.81 10.00 14.97
N ASP A 53 10.72 9.95 14.00
CA ASP A 53 12.13 10.34 14.20
C ASP A 53 12.29 11.84 14.46
N VAL A 54 11.54 12.66 13.73
CA VAL A 54 11.74 14.12 13.72
C VAL A 54 10.84 14.86 14.71
N ALA A 55 9.77 14.23 15.17
CA ALA A 55 8.72 14.88 15.91
C ALA A 55 9.15 15.40 17.29
N GLN A 56 10.13 14.81 17.98
CA GLN A 56 10.65 15.24 19.30
C GLN A 56 9.61 15.79 20.32
N GLY A 57 8.36 15.31 20.31
CA GLY A 57 7.26 15.79 21.17
C GLY A 57 6.18 16.68 20.51
N CYS A 58 6.34 17.06 19.24
CA CYS A 58 5.41 17.86 18.43
C CYS A 58 4.15 17.10 17.98
N LEU A 59 3.96 15.85 18.42
CA LEU A 59 2.79 15.03 18.10
C LEU A 59 1.73 15.05 19.21
N ARG A 60 1.89 15.96 20.19
CA ARG A 60 0.91 16.20 21.25
C ARG A 60 -0.40 16.69 20.64
N GLY A 61 -1.49 16.02 20.99
CA GLY A 61 -2.83 16.34 20.49
C GLY A 61 -3.36 15.37 19.44
N LEU A 62 -2.48 14.61 18.77
CA LEU A 62 -2.93 13.50 17.94
C LEU A 62 -3.67 12.47 18.80
N ARG A 63 -4.83 12.04 18.31
CA ARG A 63 -5.70 11.04 18.92
C ARG A 63 -5.86 9.81 18.05
N VAL A 64 -5.87 9.98 16.73
CA VAL A 64 -6.04 8.88 15.76
C VAL A 64 -5.02 9.03 14.65
N ILE A 65 -4.28 7.95 14.40
CA ILE A 65 -3.43 7.81 13.22
C ILE A 65 -3.98 6.64 12.42
N THR A 66 -4.29 6.87 11.15
CA THR A 66 -4.69 5.80 10.22
C THR A 66 -3.62 5.65 9.15
N THR A 67 -2.96 4.49 9.12
CA THR A 67 -2.00 4.16 8.07
C THR A 67 -2.70 3.55 6.87
N VAL A 68 -2.29 3.93 5.66
CA VAL A 68 -2.85 3.42 4.42
C VAL A 68 -1.78 3.39 3.33
N GLY A 69 -2.01 2.63 2.27
CA GLY A 69 -1.22 2.71 1.05
C GLY A 69 -0.01 1.78 1.03
N GLU A 70 0.48 1.35 2.19
CA GLU A 70 1.57 0.37 2.32
C GLU A 70 1.26 -0.62 3.46
N PRO A 71 1.88 -1.82 3.48
CA PRO A 71 1.81 -2.70 4.63
C PRO A 71 2.36 -2.03 5.89
N LEU A 72 1.57 -1.95 6.96
CA LEU A 72 2.05 -1.52 8.27
C LEU A 72 2.85 -2.64 8.93
N THR A 73 4.14 -2.41 9.21
CA THR A 73 4.97 -3.41 9.90
C THR A 73 4.58 -3.51 11.38
N SER A 74 4.69 -4.72 11.93
CA SER A 74 4.47 -4.95 13.36
C SER A 74 5.46 -4.16 14.23
N GLN A 75 6.70 -3.99 13.74
CA GLN A 75 7.72 -3.18 14.41
C GLN A 75 7.31 -1.71 14.50
N LEU A 76 6.82 -1.10 13.41
CA LEU A 76 6.37 0.30 13.43
C LEU A 76 5.14 0.47 14.32
N ALA A 77 4.19 -0.46 14.27
CA ALA A 77 3.02 -0.43 15.14
C ALA A 77 3.42 -0.46 16.64
N ASN A 78 4.36 -1.32 17.01
CA ASN A 78 4.87 -1.43 18.37
C ASN A 78 5.72 -0.21 18.76
N ARG A 79 6.44 0.38 17.80
CA ARG A 79 7.16 1.64 17.99
C ARG A 79 6.20 2.79 18.35
N VAL A 80 5.05 2.88 17.67
CA VAL A 80 4.00 3.87 18.00
C VAL A 80 3.42 3.62 19.39
N ALA A 81 3.05 2.37 19.70
CA ALA A 81 2.49 1.99 20.99
C ALA A 81 3.44 2.27 22.17
N GLY A 82 4.74 2.04 21.98
CA GLY A 82 5.78 2.31 23.00
C GLY A 82 6.21 3.78 23.09
N HIS A 83 5.70 4.67 22.23
CA HIS A 83 6.16 6.05 22.14
C HIS A 83 5.58 6.90 23.29
N ARG A 84 6.42 7.22 24.29
CA ARG A 84 6.02 7.94 25.52
C ARG A 84 5.31 9.28 25.31
N GLY A 85 5.51 9.94 24.16
CA GLY A 85 4.88 11.21 23.81
C GLY A 85 3.59 11.10 22.99
N LEU A 86 3.14 9.88 22.67
CA LEU A 86 1.92 9.64 21.89
C LEU A 86 0.91 8.85 22.73
N SER A 87 -0.34 9.32 22.73
CA SER A 87 -1.49 8.52 23.15
C SER A 87 -2.48 8.55 21.99
N VAL A 88 -2.34 7.57 21.10
CA VAL A 88 -3.10 7.51 19.84
C VAL A 88 -3.76 6.16 19.66
N THR A 89 -4.93 6.15 19.04
CA THR A 89 -5.46 4.97 18.39
C THR A 89 -4.81 4.84 17.01
N LEU A 90 -3.91 3.86 16.86
CA LEU A 90 -3.34 3.52 15.55
C LEU A 90 -4.25 2.55 14.82
N ARG A 91 -4.54 2.84 13.55
CA ARG A 91 -5.39 2.02 12.68
C ARG A 91 -4.64 1.64 11.41
N ASN A 92 -4.68 0.37 11.05
CA ASN A 92 -4.22 -0.10 9.75
C ASN A 92 -5.41 -0.16 8.80
N PHE A 93 -5.40 0.66 7.76
CA PHE A 93 -6.42 0.69 6.73
C PHE A 93 -5.92 -0.06 5.50
N TYR A 94 -6.76 -0.96 4.99
CA TYR A 94 -6.54 -1.65 3.73
C TYR A 94 -7.75 -1.51 2.81
N GLY A 95 -7.51 -1.17 1.55
CA GLY A 95 -8.54 -1.03 0.54
C GLY A 95 -7.93 -0.66 -0.80
N ALA A 96 -8.78 -0.69 -1.82
CA ALA A 96 -8.46 -0.25 -3.18
C ALA A 96 -9.25 1.03 -3.50
N SER A 97 -8.89 1.73 -4.58
CA SER A 97 -9.68 2.89 -5.04
C SER A 97 -11.07 2.48 -5.53
N GLU A 98 -11.22 1.21 -5.90
CA GLU A 98 -12.41 0.61 -6.48
C GLU A 98 -13.43 0.10 -5.47
N SER A 99 -13.07 0.03 -4.19
CA SER A 99 -13.92 -0.55 -3.15
C SER A 99 -13.78 0.20 -1.82
N SER A 100 -14.76 0.01 -0.95
CA SER A 100 -14.61 0.35 0.45
C SER A 100 -13.62 -0.61 1.15
N CYS A 101 -13.27 -0.31 2.41
CA CYS A 101 -12.07 -0.82 3.05
C CYS A 101 -12.32 -1.79 4.21
N THR A 102 -11.22 -2.39 4.69
CA THR A 102 -11.11 -2.96 6.03
C THR A 102 -10.25 -2.09 6.92
N VAL A 103 -10.47 -2.16 8.23
CA VAL A 103 -9.64 -1.47 9.22
C VAL A 103 -9.32 -2.41 10.37
N TYR A 104 -8.06 -2.44 10.78
CA TYR A 104 -7.62 -3.01 12.04
C TYR A 104 -7.27 -1.90 13.03
N THR A 105 -7.76 -1.99 14.26
CA THR A 105 -7.31 -1.08 15.34
C THR A 105 -6.20 -1.78 16.11
N VAL A 106 -5.00 -1.19 16.11
CA VAL A 106 -3.85 -1.73 16.82
C VAL A 106 -4.10 -1.61 18.33
N PRO A 107 -3.87 -2.67 19.13
CA PRO A 107 -4.00 -2.58 20.58
C PRO A 107 -3.05 -1.53 21.17
N GLU A 108 -3.44 -0.94 22.30
CA GLU A 108 -2.65 0.14 22.95
C GLU A 108 -1.22 -0.30 23.31
N HIS A 109 -1.02 -1.58 23.62
CA HIS A 109 0.29 -2.15 23.94
C HIS A 109 1.05 -2.70 22.72
N GLY A 110 0.56 -2.43 21.51
CA GLY A 110 1.12 -2.95 20.27
C GLY A 110 0.45 -4.24 19.79
N VAL A 111 0.94 -4.76 18.67
CA VAL A 111 0.53 -6.05 18.11
C VAL A 111 1.38 -7.19 18.65
N ASP A 112 0.76 -8.36 18.79
CA ASP A 112 1.46 -9.60 19.07
C ASP A 112 2.29 -10.05 17.86
N THR A 113 3.62 -10.00 17.99
CA THR A 113 4.56 -10.38 16.94
C THR A 113 4.67 -11.89 16.75
N TYR A 114 4.17 -12.71 17.67
CA TYR A 114 4.05 -14.15 17.45
C TYR A 114 2.91 -14.46 16.46
N LEU A 115 1.76 -13.81 16.64
CA LEU A 115 0.62 -13.93 15.72
C LEU A 115 0.89 -13.22 14.39
N TYR A 116 1.50 -12.03 14.44
CA TYR A 116 1.74 -11.17 13.28
C TYR A 116 3.24 -10.81 13.18
N PRO A 117 4.09 -11.73 12.68
CA PRO A 117 5.54 -11.57 12.73
C PRO A 117 6.10 -10.47 11.82
N ARG A 118 5.38 -10.07 10.77
CA ARG A 118 5.87 -9.08 9.80
C ARG A 118 4.98 -7.85 9.72
N TYR A 119 3.69 -8.06 9.47
CA TYR A 119 2.74 -6.99 9.18
C TYR A 119 1.51 -7.09 10.07
N VAL A 120 0.99 -5.93 10.44
CA VAL A 120 -0.31 -5.79 11.10
C VAL A 120 -1.40 -6.25 10.13
N PRO A 121 -2.40 -7.02 10.58
CA PRO A 121 -3.51 -7.44 9.72
C PRO A 121 -4.29 -6.22 9.19
N ALA A 122 -5.00 -6.43 8.09
CA ALA A 122 -5.93 -5.50 7.46
C ALA A 122 -7.25 -5.38 8.24
N GLY A 123 -7.52 -6.32 9.15
CA GLY A 123 -8.62 -6.23 10.11
C GLY A 123 -9.97 -6.63 9.53
N MET A 124 -11.01 -5.88 9.89
CA MET A 124 -12.40 -6.24 9.59
C MET A 124 -13.05 -5.27 8.61
N PRO A 125 -14.01 -5.75 7.79
CA PRO A 125 -14.76 -4.89 6.87
C PRO A 125 -15.45 -3.75 7.62
N GLN A 126 -15.39 -2.55 7.04
CA GLN A 126 -16.20 -1.42 7.50
C GLN A 126 -17.69 -1.65 7.19
N PRO A 127 -18.62 -0.89 7.78
CA PRO A 127 -20.04 -0.98 7.46
C PRO A 127 -20.28 -0.92 5.94
N HIS A 128 -21.21 -1.75 5.46
CA HIS A 128 -21.58 -1.87 4.04
C HIS A 128 -20.47 -2.46 3.12
N VAL A 129 -19.43 -3.03 3.71
CA VAL A 129 -18.38 -3.77 3.01
C VAL A 129 -18.49 -5.25 3.33
N SER A 130 -18.32 -6.08 2.32
CA SER A 130 -18.13 -7.52 2.49
C SER A 130 -16.77 -7.90 1.94
N VAL A 131 -16.12 -8.88 2.57
CA VAL A 131 -14.84 -9.44 2.12
C VAL A 131 -15.02 -10.92 1.91
N PHE A 132 -14.58 -11.40 0.75
CA PHE A 132 -14.58 -12.80 0.37
C PHE A 132 -13.16 -13.21 0.06
N ILE A 133 -12.77 -14.40 0.51
CA ILE A 133 -11.50 -15.03 0.12
C ILE A 133 -11.90 -16.17 -0.81
N VAL A 134 -11.55 -16.07 -2.08
CA VAL A 134 -11.96 -17.03 -3.12
C VAL A 134 -10.78 -17.75 -3.73
N ALA A 135 -11.00 -18.98 -4.19
CA ALA A 135 -9.98 -19.73 -4.93
C ALA A 135 -9.66 -19.03 -6.25
N GLU A 136 -8.40 -19.10 -6.69
CA GLU A 136 -8.00 -18.48 -7.95
C GLU A 136 -8.68 -19.17 -9.14
N GLY A 137 -9.28 -18.38 -10.04
CA GLY A 137 -9.94 -18.89 -11.25
C GLY A 137 -11.36 -19.43 -11.04
N SER A 138 -11.83 -19.52 -9.79
CA SER A 138 -13.24 -19.74 -9.46
C SER A 138 -13.75 -18.66 -8.49
N PHE A 139 -15.04 -18.68 -8.17
CA PHE A 139 -15.61 -17.82 -7.11
C PHE A 139 -16.00 -18.64 -5.88
N GLU A 140 -15.40 -19.83 -5.71
CA GLU A 140 -15.61 -20.66 -4.54
C GLU A 140 -14.87 -20.08 -3.34
N LEU A 141 -15.53 -20.04 -2.18
CA LEU A 141 -14.92 -19.53 -0.96
C LEU A 141 -13.82 -20.48 -0.46
N MET A 142 -12.69 -19.91 -0.06
CA MET A 142 -11.64 -20.65 0.61
C MET A 142 -12.09 -21.08 2.02
N PRO A 143 -11.65 -22.25 2.50
CA PRO A 143 -11.82 -22.63 3.91
C PRO A 143 -11.23 -21.59 4.87
N PRO A 144 -11.76 -21.47 6.10
CA PRO A 144 -11.20 -20.56 7.11
C PRO A 144 -9.70 -20.79 7.35
N GLY A 145 -8.91 -19.72 7.29
CA GLY A 145 -7.45 -19.77 7.49
C GLY A 145 -6.63 -20.08 6.23
N GLU A 146 -7.27 -20.51 5.14
CA GLU A 146 -6.58 -20.72 3.86
C GLU A 146 -6.50 -19.42 3.05
N ALA A 147 -5.44 -19.31 2.26
CA ALA A 147 -5.18 -18.13 1.44
C ALA A 147 -5.83 -18.25 0.06
N GLY A 148 -6.44 -17.16 -0.39
CA GLY A 148 -7.01 -17.02 -1.73
C GLY A 148 -7.06 -15.56 -2.17
N GLU A 149 -7.69 -15.29 -3.32
CA GLU A 149 -7.86 -13.93 -3.81
C GLU A 149 -8.84 -13.16 -2.90
N ILE A 150 -8.43 -11.97 -2.48
CA ILE A 150 -9.29 -11.04 -1.74
C ILE A 150 -10.24 -10.38 -2.74
N CYS A 151 -11.54 -10.54 -2.48
CA CYS A 151 -12.60 -9.87 -3.21
C CYS A 151 -13.45 -9.01 -2.27
N PHE A 152 -13.80 -7.81 -2.71
CA PHE A 152 -14.70 -6.93 -1.98
C PHE A 152 -16.10 -6.95 -2.56
N GLY A 153 -17.12 -7.00 -1.71
CA GLY A 153 -18.52 -6.77 -2.07
C GLY A 153 -19.13 -5.58 -1.33
N GLY A 154 -20.40 -5.30 -1.62
CA GLY A 154 -21.12 -4.18 -1.03
C GLY A 154 -20.94 -2.89 -1.82
N VAL A 155 -20.53 -1.80 -1.16
CA VAL A 155 -20.33 -0.50 -1.81
C VAL A 155 -19.02 -0.49 -2.61
N LEU A 156 -19.16 -0.52 -3.93
CA LEU A 156 -18.07 -0.57 -4.90
C LEU A 156 -18.15 0.61 -5.89
N ALA A 157 -17.01 0.98 -6.46
CA ALA A 157 -16.97 1.90 -7.59
C ALA A 157 -17.82 1.37 -8.76
N ALA A 158 -18.45 2.29 -9.49
CA ALA A 158 -19.40 1.93 -10.54
C ALA A 158 -18.74 1.19 -11.71
N ARG A 159 -17.54 1.63 -12.14
CA ARG A 159 -16.76 1.06 -13.25
C ARG A 159 -15.45 1.83 -13.44
N TYR A 160 -14.57 1.31 -14.27
CA TYR A 160 -13.51 2.11 -14.86
C TYR A 160 -14.04 2.94 -16.03
N TRP A 161 -13.67 4.23 -16.06
CA TRP A 161 -14.08 5.14 -17.13
C TRP A 161 -13.51 4.70 -18.48
N GLN A 162 -14.36 4.55 -19.50
CA GLN A 162 -13.98 4.16 -20.87
C GLN A 162 -13.12 2.87 -20.97
N ARG A 163 -13.30 1.94 -20.02
CA ARG A 163 -12.59 0.65 -19.98
C ARG A 163 -13.57 -0.49 -19.64
N PRO A 164 -14.50 -0.84 -20.56
CA PRO A 164 -15.53 -1.83 -20.29
C PRO A 164 -14.96 -3.23 -20.06
N GLU A 165 -13.93 -3.63 -20.81
CA GLU A 165 -13.29 -4.95 -20.66
C GLU A 165 -12.62 -5.11 -19.29
N LEU A 166 -11.82 -4.13 -18.87
CA LEU A 166 -11.22 -4.11 -17.54
C LEU A 166 -12.28 -4.06 -16.44
N THR A 167 -13.38 -3.33 -16.67
CA THR A 167 -14.50 -3.30 -15.73
C THR A 167 -15.12 -4.67 -15.57
N ALA A 168 -15.40 -5.39 -16.65
CA ALA A 168 -15.96 -6.73 -16.61
C ALA A 168 -15.00 -7.75 -15.95
N ALA A 169 -13.69 -7.59 -16.17
CA ALA A 169 -12.68 -8.46 -15.59
C ALA A 169 -12.50 -8.28 -14.07
N LYS A 170 -12.61 -7.05 -13.58
CA LYS A 170 -12.38 -6.71 -12.17
C LYS A 170 -13.65 -6.63 -11.34
N PHE A 171 -14.77 -6.22 -11.92
CA PHE A 171 -16.05 -6.09 -11.24
C PHE A 171 -17.03 -7.16 -11.73
N VAL A 172 -17.03 -8.29 -11.04
CA VAL A 172 -17.71 -9.51 -11.50
C VAL A 172 -19.03 -9.68 -10.77
N PRO A 173 -20.16 -9.88 -11.47
CA PRO A 173 -21.39 -10.34 -10.85
C PRO A 173 -21.25 -11.83 -10.48
N THR A 174 -21.59 -12.19 -9.25
CA THR A 174 -21.69 -13.58 -8.79
C THR A 174 -23.10 -13.89 -8.33
N GLU A 175 -23.47 -15.16 -8.37
CA GLU A 175 -24.80 -15.62 -7.94
C GLU A 175 -24.98 -15.44 -6.42
N ASP A 176 -23.95 -15.81 -5.63
CA ASP A 176 -24.05 -15.85 -4.17
C ASP A 176 -23.68 -14.54 -3.46
N PHE A 177 -22.82 -13.71 -4.07
CA PHE A 177 -22.23 -12.51 -3.42
C PHE A 177 -22.65 -11.20 -4.07
N GLY A 178 -23.42 -11.27 -5.16
CA GLY A 178 -23.74 -10.11 -5.98
C GLY A 178 -22.49 -9.59 -6.70
N ARG A 179 -22.42 -8.26 -6.89
CA ARG A 179 -21.27 -7.66 -7.58
C ARG A 179 -20.07 -7.56 -6.65
N ILE A 180 -18.96 -8.19 -7.04
CA ILE A 180 -17.68 -8.14 -6.31
C ILE A 180 -16.60 -7.40 -7.11
N TYR A 181 -15.59 -6.88 -6.42
CA TYR A 181 -14.36 -6.35 -6.98
C TYR A 181 -13.18 -7.26 -6.62
N ARG A 182 -12.46 -7.74 -7.64
CA ARG A 182 -11.27 -8.58 -7.54
C ARG A 182 -10.02 -7.73 -7.34
N THR A 183 -9.42 -7.76 -6.15
CA THR A 183 -8.30 -6.84 -5.85
C THR A 183 -6.97 -7.27 -6.48
N GLY A 184 -6.83 -8.57 -6.78
CA GLY A 184 -5.54 -9.18 -7.15
C GLY A 184 -4.60 -9.40 -5.95
N ASP A 185 -5.01 -9.06 -4.73
CA ASP A 185 -4.27 -9.37 -3.51
C ASP A 185 -4.64 -10.77 -3.00
N LEU A 186 -3.66 -11.45 -2.42
CA LEU A 186 -3.86 -12.71 -1.72
C LEU A 186 -4.04 -12.45 -0.23
N GLY A 187 -5.01 -13.11 0.38
CA GLY A 187 -5.28 -12.97 1.80
C GLY A 187 -5.99 -14.16 2.41
N ARG A 188 -6.09 -14.12 3.73
CA ARG A 188 -6.82 -15.10 4.55
C ARG A 188 -7.34 -14.44 5.81
N PHE A 189 -8.32 -15.07 6.45
CA PHE A 189 -8.69 -14.69 7.82
C PHE A 189 -7.90 -15.51 8.83
N ARG A 190 -7.25 -14.83 9.78
CA ARG A 190 -6.63 -15.44 10.97
C ARG A 190 -7.21 -14.77 12.20
N GLU A 191 -7.70 -15.56 13.17
CA GLU A 191 -8.29 -15.03 14.41
C GLU A 191 -9.35 -13.93 14.17
N GLY A 192 -10.14 -14.08 13.10
CA GLY A 192 -11.16 -13.10 12.74
C GLY A 192 -10.62 -11.76 12.20
N ALA A 193 -9.37 -11.68 11.78
CA ALA A 193 -8.81 -10.51 11.09
C ALA A 193 -8.27 -10.90 9.71
N LEU A 194 -8.50 -10.04 8.70
CA LEU A 194 -7.95 -10.22 7.37
C LEU A 194 -6.43 -10.01 7.39
N GLU A 195 -5.66 -10.98 6.91
CA GLU A 195 -4.25 -10.84 6.58
C GLU A 195 -4.10 -10.68 5.06
N VAL A 196 -3.32 -9.69 4.63
CA VAL A 196 -2.84 -9.61 3.24
C VAL A 196 -1.48 -10.30 3.20
N VAL A 197 -1.37 -11.37 2.42
CA VAL A 197 -0.20 -12.25 2.40
C VAL A 197 0.60 -12.17 1.10
N GLY A 198 0.08 -11.50 0.07
CA GLY A 198 0.77 -11.34 -1.20
C GLY A 198 -0.13 -10.74 -2.28
N ARG A 199 0.29 -10.91 -3.54
CA ARG A 199 -0.47 -10.53 -4.73
C ARG A 199 -0.37 -11.63 -5.79
N LEU A 200 -1.40 -11.74 -6.61
CA LEU A 200 -1.44 -12.61 -7.78
C LEU A 200 -0.70 -12.01 -8.98
N ASP A 201 -0.72 -10.68 -9.08
CA ASP A 201 -0.14 -9.92 -10.19
C ASP A 201 1.21 -9.28 -9.82
N ARG A 202 1.83 -8.61 -10.80
CA ARG A 202 3.11 -7.91 -10.65
C ARG A 202 2.96 -6.50 -10.09
N GLN A 203 1.75 -6.11 -9.66
CA GLN A 203 1.53 -4.79 -9.09
C GLN A 203 2.31 -4.61 -7.79
N LEU A 204 2.85 -3.41 -7.61
CA LEU A 204 3.64 -3.06 -6.44
C LEU A 204 3.26 -1.69 -5.88
N LYS A 205 3.63 -1.46 -4.63
CA LYS A 205 3.45 -0.20 -3.92
C LYS A 205 4.82 0.36 -3.57
N VAL A 206 5.17 1.51 -4.13
CA VAL A 206 6.45 2.20 -3.87
C VAL A 206 6.14 3.53 -3.21
N ASN A 207 6.59 3.71 -1.96
CA ASN A 207 6.35 4.93 -1.18
C ASN A 207 4.84 5.30 -1.12
N GLY A 208 3.98 4.30 -0.98
CA GLY A 208 2.52 4.45 -0.94
C GLY A 208 1.83 4.66 -2.28
N VAL A 209 2.58 4.68 -3.39
CA VAL A 209 2.04 4.84 -4.74
C VAL A 209 1.83 3.48 -5.39
N ARG A 210 0.62 3.26 -5.92
CA ARG A 210 0.27 2.07 -6.72
C ARG A 210 0.97 2.15 -8.07
N VAL A 211 1.80 1.16 -8.39
CA VAL A 211 2.58 1.08 -9.63
C VAL A 211 2.24 -0.22 -10.36
N GLU A 212 1.96 -0.09 -11.65
CA GLU A 212 1.78 -1.22 -12.58
C GLU A 212 3.05 -1.34 -13.44
N PRO A 213 3.92 -2.35 -13.24
CA PRO A 213 5.13 -2.48 -14.05
C PRO A 213 4.86 -2.56 -15.55
N GLY A 214 3.73 -3.14 -15.95
CA GLY A 214 3.31 -3.19 -17.36
C GLY A 214 3.09 -1.80 -17.99
N GLU A 215 2.70 -0.79 -17.20
CA GLU A 215 2.61 0.60 -17.69
C GLU A 215 4.00 1.16 -18.00
N ILE A 216 4.97 0.90 -17.12
CA ILE A 216 6.37 1.32 -17.30
C ILE A 216 6.96 0.59 -18.50
N GLU A 217 6.77 -0.72 -18.61
CA GLU A 217 7.24 -1.56 -19.71
C GLU A 217 6.65 -1.07 -21.06
N ALA A 218 5.34 -0.77 -21.11
CA ALA A 218 4.69 -0.27 -22.32
C ALA A 218 5.20 1.11 -22.76
N VAL A 219 5.54 2.00 -21.82
CA VAL A 219 6.17 3.30 -22.12
C VAL A 219 7.60 3.10 -22.59
N LEU A 220 8.39 2.24 -21.95
CA LEU A 220 9.77 1.95 -22.34
C LEU A 220 9.85 1.36 -23.77
N MET A 221 8.88 0.54 -24.16
CA MET A 221 8.77 -0.02 -25.52
C MET A 221 8.50 1.02 -26.62
N GLN A 222 8.13 2.26 -26.27
CA GLN A 222 7.95 3.36 -27.25
C GLN A 222 9.28 4.05 -27.60
N PHE A 223 10.35 3.78 -26.85
CA PHE A 223 11.66 4.37 -27.12
C PHE A 223 12.49 3.42 -27.98
N ASP A 224 13.09 3.99 -29.03
CA ASP A 224 14.11 3.30 -29.83
C ASP A 224 15.40 3.29 -29.01
N LEU A 225 15.57 2.24 -28.21
CA LEU A 225 16.77 2.08 -27.40
C LEU A 225 17.90 1.66 -28.33
N ALA A 226 18.85 2.57 -28.56
CA ALA A 226 20.01 2.32 -29.40
C ALA A 226 20.69 0.99 -29.03
N GLU A 227 21.01 0.18 -30.05
CA GLU A 227 21.85 -0.99 -29.86
C GLU A 227 23.18 -0.58 -29.23
N PRO A 228 23.70 -1.33 -28.25
CA PRO A 228 24.95 -0.97 -27.61
C PRO A 228 26.07 -0.98 -28.65
N GLN A 229 26.70 0.17 -28.88
CA GLN A 229 27.88 0.29 -29.72
C GLN A 229 29.08 -0.33 -28.98
N GLN A 230 29.83 -1.20 -29.65
CA GLN A 230 31.14 -1.66 -29.17
C GLN A 230 32.17 -0.56 -29.44
N GLU A 231 32.77 -0.01 -28.38
CA GLU A 231 33.99 0.80 -28.47
C GLU A 231 35.13 -0.01 -27.86
N GLU A 232 36.17 -0.32 -28.64
CA GLU A 232 37.41 -0.91 -28.13
C GLU A 232 38.40 0.20 -27.82
N ASP A 233 38.83 0.33 -26.56
CA ASP A 233 39.89 1.24 -26.14
C ASP A 233 41.09 0.42 -25.62
N ALA A 234 42.20 0.43 -26.37
CA ALA A 234 43.27 -0.58 -26.27
C ALA A 234 44.24 -0.37 -25.09
N GLU A 235 44.14 0.73 -24.34
CA GLU A 235 45.08 1.05 -23.24
C GLU A 235 44.47 0.95 -21.82
N MET A 236 43.15 0.84 -21.67
CA MET A 236 42.50 0.89 -20.34
C MET A 236 41.52 -0.25 -20.03
N GLY A 237 41.56 -1.33 -20.80
CA GLY A 237 40.68 -2.50 -20.63
C GLY A 237 39.38 -2.41 -21.43
N CYS A 238 38.72 -3.56 -21.60
CA CYS A 238 37.59 -3.72 -22.51
C CYS A 238 36.31 -3.01 -22.01
N LEU A 239 35.70 -2.17 -22.84
CA LEU A 239 34.31 -1.72 -22.68
C LEU A 239 33.39 -2.83 -23.20
N LEU A 240 32.64 -3.45 -22.29
CA LEU A 240 31.65 -4.48 -22.64
C LEU A 240 30.33 -3.80 -23.05
N PRO A 241 29.71 -4.17 -24.19
CA PRO A 241 28.41 -3.64 -24.58
C PRO A 241 27.33 -4.08 -23.60
N VAL A 242 26.61 -3.11 -23.02
CA VAL A 242 25.51 -3.36 -22.08
C VAL A 242 24.23 -3.62 -22.88
N ALA A 243 23.78 -4.87 -22.92
CA ALA A 243 22.41 -5.18 -23.33
C ALA A 243 21.45 -4.83 -22.17
N LYS A 244 20.60 -3.82 -22.35
CA LYS A 244 19.55 -3.50 -21.37
C LYS A 244 18.41 -4.50 -21.47
N ALA A 245 18.34 -5.44 -20.54
CA ALA A 245 17.14 -6.22 -20.29
C ALA A 245 16.37 -5.57 -19.13
N ALA A 246 15.13 -5.13 -19.38
CA ALA A 246 14.22 -4.75 -18.30
C ALA A 246 13.68 -6.05 -17.66
N VAL A 247 14.29 -6.48 -16.56
CA VAL A 247 13.80 -7.60 -15.75
C VAL A 247 13.18 -7.00 -14.48
N CYS A 248 11.86 -6.82 -14.48
CA CYS A 248 11.10 -6.42 -13.30
C CYS A 248 10.70 -7.67 -12.49
N CYS A 249 11.66 -8.29 -11.79
CA CYS A 249 11.44 -9.09 -10.58
C CYS A 249 12.80 -9.45 -9.97
N ALA A 250 13.17 -8.88 -8.83
CA ALA A 250 14.27 -9.39 -8.01
C ALA A 250 14.06 -9.06 -6.53
N ASP A 251 14.31 -10.05 -5.68
CA ASP A 251 14.56 -9.92 -4.25
C ASP A 251 16.04 -10.31 -4.04
N PRO A 252 16.88 -9.51 -3.35
CA PRO A 252 16.54 -8.36 -2.50
C PRO A 252 16.29 -7.04 -3.26
N PRO A 253 15.49 -6.11 -2.70
CA PRO A 253 15.07 -4.90 -3.38
C PRO A 253 16.13 -3.80 -3.24
N GLN A 254 16.96 -3.68 -4.26
CA GLN A 254 17.59 -2.41 -4.62
C GLN A 254 17.15 -2.10 -6.05
N LEU A 255 16.97 -0.81 -6.38
CA LEU A 255 16.95 -0.40 -7.78
C LEU A 255 18.37 -0.61 -8.32
N VAL A 256 18.67 -1.83 -8.73
CA VAL A 256 19.95 -2.20 -9.34
C VAL A 256 19.73 -2.26 -10.84
N ALA A 257 20.35 -1.37 -11.58
CA ALA A 257 20.67 -1.67 -12.96
C ALA A 257 21.74 -2.78 -12.93
N PHE A 258 21.40 -4.01 -13.32
CA PHE A 258 22.40 -5.07 -13.43
C PHE A 258 23.08 -4.99 -14.80
N VAL A 259 24.41 -4.87 -14.76
CA VAL A 259 25.30 -5.27 -15.85
C VAL A 259 25.92 -6.59 -15.39
N GLU A 260 25.55 -7.71 -16.00
CA GLU A 260 26.25 -8.98 -15.77
C GLU A 260 27.19 -9.27 -16.95
N PRO A 261 28.49 -9.53 -16.70
CA PRO A 261 29.32 -10.17 -17.68
C PRO A 261 28.88 -11.63 -17.83
N ARG A 262 28.59 -12.04 -19.06
CA ARG A 262 28.33 -13.44 -19.39
C ARG A 262 29.56 -14.26 -19.01
N LYS A 263 29.45 -15.16 -18.03
CA LYS A 263 30.47 -16.19 -17.78
C LYS A 263 30.31 -17.29 -18.82
N GLU A 264 31.42 -17.63 -19.47
CA GLU A 264 31.58 -18.78 -20.37
C GLU A 264 31.24 -20.11 -19.68
#